data_AF-A0A7X8ELM0-F1
#
_entry.id   AF-A0A7X8ELM0-F1
#
_cell.length_a   1.000
_cell.length_b   1.000
_cell.length_c   1.000
_cell.angle_alpha   90.00
_cell.angle_beta   90.00
_cell.angle_gamma   90.00
#
_symmetry.space_group_name_H-M   'P 1'
#
loop_
_entity.id
_entity.type
_entity.pdbx_description
1 polymer ?
#
loop_
_entity_poly.entity_id
_entity_poly.type
_entity_poly.pdbx_seq_one_letter_code
_entity_poly.pdbx_strand_id
1 'polypeptide(L)'
;MRPTGKIGFEKAVVGERGKRFFLYSFGAALCLFGLKTAPGGEILTGLWKIIIEPDYLITDYMEVGGAGAAFLNSGLLTLAFTSILVFLKIHIRGISIAAIFTVAGFSFFGKNLLNVWFIMAGVWL
;
A
#
# COMPACT_ATOMS: atom_id res chain seq x y z
N MET A 1 0.70 -38.25 24.77
CA MET A 1 0.22 -37.05 24.05
C MET A 1 1.42 -36.21 23.68
N ARG A 2 1.69 -35.99 22.38
CA ARG A 2 2.68 -35.01 21.91
C ARG A 2 1.93 -33.70 21.63
N PRO A 3 2.30 -32.55 22.23
CA PRO A 3 1.67 -31.29 21.90
C PRO A 3 2.31 -30.77 20.62
N THR A 4 1.90 -31.30 19.47
CA THR A 4 2.25 -30.68 18.18
C THR A 4 1.33 -29.49 17.95
N GLY A 5 1.67 -28.36 18.56
CA GLY A 5 1.11 -27.03 18.27
C GLY A 5 1.50 -26.49 16.89
N LYS A 6 1.54 -27.36 15.87
CA LYS A 6 1.72 -26.95 14.48
C LYS A 6 0.32 -26.80 13.90
N ILE A 7 -0.21 -25.58 13.96
CA ILE A 7 -1.32 -25.16 13.10
C ILE A 7 -0.81 -25.36 11.68
N GLY A 8 -1.25 -26.45 11.05
CA GLY A 8 -0.82 -26.87 9.73
C GLY A 8 -1.36 -25.91 8.68
N PHE A 9 -0.63 -24.81 8.46
CA PHE A 9 -0.68 -24.10 7.19
C PHE A 9 -0.01 -25.01 6.15
N GLU A 10 -0.74 -26.04 5.72
CA GLU A 10 -0.46 -26.76 4.49
C GLU A 10 -0.20 -25.72 3.39
N LYS A 11 0.91 -25.93 2.70
CA LYS A 11 1.62 -25.00 1.82
C LYS A 11 0.69 -24.02 1.10
N ALA A 12 1.03 -22.73 1.14
CA ALA A 12 0.38 -21.73 0.30
C ALA A 12 0.28 -22.25 -1.14
N VAL A 13 -0.95 -22.45 -1.62
CA VAL A 13 -1.26 -22.98 -2.97
C VAL A 13 -0.59 -22.15 -4.07
N VAL A 14 -0.35 -20.87 -3.77
CA VAL A 14 0.30 -19.92 -4.67
C VAL A 14 1.78 -19.78 -4.31
N GLY A 15 2.63 -20.06 -5.31
CA GLY A 15 4.08 -19.85 -5.20
C GLY A 15 4.46 -18.38 -4.98
N GLU A 16 5.70 -18.15 -4.58
CA GLU A 16 6.19 -16.80 -4.21
C GLU A 16 6.05 -15.77 -5.35
N ARG A 17 6.28 -16.21 -6.59
CA ARG A 17 6.07 -15.39 -7.79
C ARG A 17 4.61 -14.97 -7.95
N GLY A 18 3.67 -15.86 -7.66
CA GLY A 18 2.24 -15.58 -7.75
C GLY A 18 1.78 -14.57 -6.70
N LYS A 19 2.29 -14.66 -5.46
CA LYS A 19 2.00 -13.67 -4.41
C LYS A 19 2.52 -12.28 -4.76
N ARG A 20 3.74 -12.19 -5.30
CA ARG A 20 4.32 -10.93 -5.79
C ARG A 20 3.47 -10.35 -6.90
N PHE A 21 3.14 -11.16 -7.90
CA PHE A 21 2.30 -10.76 -9.01
C PHE A 21 0.94 -10.24 -8.53
N PHE A 22 0.31 -10.93 -7.58
CA PHE A 22 -0.96 -10.50 -6.98
C PHE A 22 -0.85 -9.10 -6.36
N LEU A 23 0.14 -8.86 -5.50
CA LEU A 23 0.31 -7.55 -4.83
C LEU A 23 0.60 -6.42 -5.82
N TYR A 24 1.45 -6.68 -6.82
CA TYR A 24 1.71 -5.71 -7.90
C TYR A 24 0.45 -5.44 -8.73
N SER A 25 -0.31 -6.48 -9.09
CA SER A 25 -1.55 -6.33 -9.83
C SER A 25 -2.60 -5.53 -9.06
N PHE A 26 -2.67 -5.72 -7.74
CA PHE A 26 -3.57 -4.98 -6.87
C PHE A 26 -3.20 -3.50 -6.80
N GLY A 27 -1.92 -3.17 -6.54
CA GLY A 27 -1.45 -1.78 -6.56
C GLY A 27 -1.64 -1.11 -7.92
N ALA A 28 -1.35 -1.82 -9.02
CA ALA A 28 -1.60 -1.33 -10.37
C ALA A 28 -3.09 -1.09 -10.65
N ALA A 29 -3.98 -1.96 -10.17
CA ALA A 29 -5.42 -1.77 -10.31
C ALA A 29 -5.90 -0.50 -9.60
N LEU A 30 -5.39 -0.21 -8.39
CA LEU A 30 -5.68 1.04 -7.68
C LEU A 30 -5.20 2.27 -8.46
N CYS A 31 -3.98 2.24 -8.99
CA CYS A 31 -3.46 3.33 -9.83
C CYS A 31 -4.31 3.54 -11.08
N LEU A 32 -4.67 2.46 -11.80
CA LEU A 32 -5.50 2.52 -12.99
C LEU A 32 -6.90 3.04 -12.69
N PHE A 33 -7.47 2.67 -11.54
CA PHE A 33 -8.75 3.19 -11.08
C PHE A 33 -8.66 4.69 -10.77
N GLY A 34 -7.61 5.12 -10.06
CA GLY A 34 -7.37 6.54 -9.78
C GLY A 34 -7.26 7.37 -11.06
N LEU A 35 -6.46 6.90 -12.03
CA LEU A 35 -6.26 7.56 -13.32
C LEU A 35 -7.51 7.63 -14.21
N LYS A 36 -8.45 6.69 -14.05
CA LYS A 36 -9.72 6.68 -14.79
C LYS A 36 -10.80 7.57 -14.16
N THR A 37 -10.67 7.85 -12.86
CA THR A 37 -11.70 8.57 -12.10
C THR A 37 -11.71 10.07 -12.38
N ALA A 38 -10.56 10.67 -12.74
CA ALA A 38 -10.45 12.10 -12.99
C ALA A 38 -9.39 12.44 -14.06
N PRO A 39 -9.46 13.63 -14.70
CA PRO A 39 -8.41 14.09 -15.59
C PRO A 39 -7.06 14.20 -14.88
N GLY A 40 -5.96 13.92 -15.59
CA GLY A 40 -4.61 13.92 -15.02
C GLY A 40 -4.21 15.24 -14.34
N GLY A 41 -4.67 16.39 -14.84
CA GLY A 41 -4.43 17.69 -14.22
C GLY A 41 -5.04 17.80 -12.81
N GLU A 42 -6.29 17.36 -12.65
CA GLU A 42 -6.97 17.35 -11.35
C GLU A 42 -6.30 16.38 -10.38
N ILE A 43 -5.89 15.20 -10.86
CA ILE A 43 -5.16 14.22 -10.07
C ILE A 43 -3.84 14.79 -9.54
N LEU A 44 -3.06 15.47 -10.38
CA LEU A 44 -1.80 16.08 -9.95
C LEU A 44 -2.03 17.16 -8.89
N THR A 45 -3.05 18.02 -9.08
CA THR A 45 -3.40 19.02 -8.08
C THR A 45 -3.91 18.38 -6.78
N GLY A 46 -4.67 17.29 -6.87
CA GLY A 46 -5.18 16.54 -5.73
C GLY A 46 -4.07 15.84 -4.95
N LEU A 47 -3.10 15.23 -5.64
CA LEU A 47 -1.91 14.64 -5.02
C LEU A 47 -1.08 15.70 -4.31
N TRP A 48 -0.93 16.89 -4.91
CA TRP A 48 -0.21 18.00 -4.29
C TRP A 48 -0.90 18.48 -3.00
N LYS A 49 -2.24 18.59 -3.01
CA LYS A 49 -3.02 18.89 -1.81
C LYS A 49 -2.83 17.82 -0.74
N ILE A 50 -2.94 16.55 -1.09
CA ILE A 50 -2.72 15.41 -0.18
C ILE A 50 -1.33 15.45 0.49
N ILE A 51 -0.31 15.90 -0.23
CA ILE A 51 1.07 15.96 0.30
C ILE A 51 1.25 17.12 1.30
N ILE A 52 0.59 18.26 1.06
CA ILE A 52 0.74 19.46 1.90
C ILE A 52 -0.21 19.45 3.09
N GLU A 53 -1.36 18.78 2.96
CA GLU A 53 -2.36 18.69 4.00
C GLU A 53 -1.76 18.11 5.29
N PRO A 54 -2.06 18.68 6.47
CA PRO A 54 -1.69 18.08 7.74
C PRO A 54 -2.29 16.68 7.89
N ASP A 55 -1.40 15.69 8.02
CA ASP A 55 -1.75 14.28 8.09
C ASP A 55 -2.32 13.88 9.46
N TYR A 56 -3.61 14.13 9.68
CA TYR A 56 -4.37 13.52 10.78
C TYR A 56 -5.03 12.22 10.29
N LEU A 57 -5.10 11.21 11.16
CA LEU A 57 -5.78 9.93 10.86
C LEU A 57 -7.28 10.09 10.52
N ILE A 58 -7.88 11.23 10.83
CA ILE A 58 -9.28 11.56 10.55
C ILE A 58 -9.44 12.23 9.18
N THR A 59 -8.35 12.70 8.57
CA THR A 59 -8.36 13.39 7.28
C THR A 59 -8.63 12.40 6.15
N ASP A 60 -9.78 12.52 5.49
CA ASP A 60 -10.14 11.71 4.32
C ASP A 60 -9.54 12.32 3.04
N TYR A 61 -8.59 11.62 2.43
CA TYR A 61 -7.96 12.08 1.20
C TYR A 61 -8.89 12.09 -0.02
N MET A 62 -10.00 11.34 0.00
CA MET A 62 -11.03 11.46 -1.04
C MET A 62 -11.71 12.83 -1.00
N GLU A 63 -11.86 13.42 0.18
CA GLU A 63 -12.42 14.76 0.35
C GLU A 63 -11.37 15.85 0.00
N VAL A 64 -10.12 15.67 0.44
CA VAL A 64 -9.05 16.68 0.24
C VAL A 64 -8.57 16.75 -1.22
N GLY A 65 -8.22 15.59 -1.80
CA GLY A 65 -7.58 15.48 -3.11
C GLY A 65 -8.49 14.92 -4.21
N GLY A 66 -9.71 14.50 -3.86
CA GLY A 66 -10.59 13.77 -4.76
C GLY A 66 -10.27 12.27 -4.83
N ALA A 67 -11.26 11.48 -5.23
CA ALA A 67 -11.13 10.03 -5.35
C ALA A 67 -9.97 9.62 -6.27
N GLY A 68 -9.78 10.29 -7.41
CA GLY A 68 -8.69 9.97 -8.35
C GLY A 68 -7.30 10.05 -7.71
N ALA A 69 -7.01 11.13 -6.99
CA ALA A 69 -5.73 11.31 -6.31
C ALA A 69 -5.56 10.38 -5.10
N ALA A 70 -6.63 10.14 -4.32
CA ALA A 70 -6.59 9.24 -3.17
C ALA A 70 -6.28 7.80 -3.57
N PHE A 71 -6.95 7.28 -4.62
CA PHE A 71 -6.68 5.93 -5.14
C PHE A 71 -5.30 5.82 -5.78
N LEU A 72 -4.83 6.87 -6.47
CA LEU A 72 -3.48 6.88 -7.03
C LEU A 72 -2.41 6.90 -5.91
N ASN A 73 -2.59 7.69 -4.86
CA ASN A 73 -1.72 7.67 -3.67
C ASN A 73 -1.67 6.27 -3.06
N SER A 74 -2.82 5.64 -2.83
CA SER A 74 -2.92 4.29 -2.27
C SER A 74 -2.24 3.23 -3.13
N GLY A 75 -2.45 3.26 -4.45
CA GLY A 75 -1.81 2.36 -5.40
C GLY A 75 -0.29 2.54 -5.42
N LEU A 76 0.20 3.78 -5.43
CA LEU A 76 1.63 4.09 -5.42
C LEU A 76 2.31 3.62 -4.13
N LEU A 77 1.70 3.85 -2.96
CA LEU A 77 2.22 3.32 -1.69
C LEU A 77 2.27 1.79 -1.72
N THR A 78 1.19 1.14 -2.17
CA THR A 78 1.12 -0.32 -2.27
C THR A 78 2.25 -0.88 -3.15
N LEU A 79 2.50 -0.26 -4.30
CA LEU A 79 3.58 -0.65 -5.21
C LEU A 79 4.97 -0.39 -4.61
N ALA A 80 5.16 0.75 -3.93
CA ALA A 80 6.41 1.10 -3.28
C ALA A 80 6.75 0.11 -2.16
N PHE A 81 5.84 -0.16 -1.23
CA PHE A 81 6.07 -1.10 -0.13
C PHE A 81 6.22 -2.54 -0.62
N THR A 82 5.47 -2.95 -1.64
CA THR A 82 5.68 -4.25 -2.29
C THR A 82 7.09 -4.35 -2.88
N SER A 83 7.57 -3.28 -3.53
CA SER A 83 8.92 -3.24 -4.11
C SER A 83 10.01 -3.26 -3.04
N ILE A 84 9.79 -2.61 -1.89
CA ILE A 84 10.71 -2.67 -0.75
C ILE A 84 10.82 -4.11 -0.23
N LEU A 85 9.71 -4.84 -0.07
CA LEU A 85 9.75 -6.24 0.37
C LEU A 85 10.54 -7.12 -0.61
N VAL A 86 10.34 -6.91 -1.92
CA VAL A 86 11.05 -7.65 -2.96
C VAL A 86 12.54 -7.31 -2.98
N PHE A 87 12.89 -6.02 -2.86
CA PHE A 87 14.28 -5.55 -2.81
C PHE A 87 15.04 -6.11 -1.61
N LEU A 88 14.40 -6.13 -0.44
CA LEU A 88 14.94 -6.72 0.80
C LEU A 88 14.93 -8.27 0.80
N LYS A 89 14.48 -8.91 -0.29
CA LYS A 89 14.36 -10.37 -0.44
C LYS A 89 13.55 -11.03 0.69
N ILE A 90 12.56 -10.31 1.21
CA ILE A 90 11.66 -10.80 2.26
C ILE A 90 10.71 -11.84 1.65
N HIS A 91 10.49 -12.94 2.37
CA HIS A 91 9.54 -13.97 1.96
C HIS A 91 8.12 -13.49 2.26
N ILE A 92 7.27 -13.42 1.23
CA ILE A 92 5.89 -12.97 1.32
C ILE A 92 5.05 -14.05 1.99
N ARG A 93 4.69 -13.78 3.25
CA ARG A 93 3.79 -14.59 4.06
C ARG A 93 2.48 -13.84 4.28
N GLY A 94 1.50 -14.47 4.94
CA GLY A 94 0.23 -13.84 5.26
C GLY A 94 0.40 -12.51 6.01
N ILE A 95 1.37 -12.43 6.94
CA ILE A 95 1.68 -11.19 7.67
C ILE A 95 2.16 -10.08 6.74
N SER A 96 3.02 -10.39 5.76
CA SER A 96 3.50 -9.42 4.78
C SER A 96 2.37 -8.88 3.90
N ILE A 97 1.46 -9.76 3.49
CA ILE A 97 0.28 -9.39 2.69
C ILE A 97 -0.66 -8.51 3.53
N ALA A 98 -0.94 -8.91 4.76
CA ALA A 98 -1.74 -8.10 5.69
C ALA A 98 -1.12 -6.72 5.91
N ALA A 99 0.21 -6.64 6.12
CA ALA A 99 0.91 -5.37 6.27
C ALA A 99 0.76 -4.46 5.03
N ILE A 100 0.88 -5.00 3.82
CA ILE A 100 0.67 -4.21 2.60
C ILE A 100 -0.78 -3.73 2.49
N PHE A 101 -1.76 -4.58 2.77
CA PHE A 101 -3.17 -4.16 2.77
C PHE A 101 -3.48 -3.11 3.85
N THR A 102 -2.83 -3.19 5.00
CA THR A 102 -2.92 -2.18 6.05
C THR A 102 -2.35 -0.84 5.56
N VAL A 103 -1.20 -0.85 4.89
CA VAL A 103 -0.63 0.37 4.27
C VAL A 103 -1.58 0.92 3.20
N ALA A 104 -2.12 0.05 2.34
CA ALA A 104 -3.07 0.44 1.30
C ALA A 104 -4.36 1.05 1.89
N GLY A 105 -4.91 0.48 2.97
CA GLY A 105 -6.10 1.01 3.63
C GLY A 105 -5.85 2.34 4.33
N PHE A 106 -4.78 2.46 5.12
CA PHE A 106 -4.47 3.71 5.81
C PHE A 106 -3.94 4.82 4.90
N SER A 107 -3.53 4.50 3.67
CA SER A 107 -3.15 5.52 2.67
C SER A 107 -4.32 6.41 2.20
N PHE A 108 -5.56 6.05 2.51
CA PHE A 108 -6.72 6.92 2.32
C PHE A 108 -6.90 7.92 3.46
N PHE A 109 -6.25 7.70 4.61
CA PHE A 109 -6.48 8.43 5.86
C PHE A 109 -5.17 8.97 6.46
N GLY A 110 -4.61 10.00 5.85
CA GLY A 110 -3.44 10.70 6.41
C GLY A 110 -2.08 9.99 6.21
N LYS A 111 -1.95 9.12 5.20
CA LYS A 111 -0.64 8.58 4.77
C LYS A 111 -0.40 8.86 3.30
N ASN A 112 0.49 9.81 3.01
CA ASN A 112 0.94 10.10 1.66
C ASN A 112 2.35 9.54 1.36
N LEU A 113 2.74 9.65 0.09
CA LEU A 113 3.99 9.10 -0.42
C LEU A 113 5.23 9.77 0.19
N LEU A 114 5.15 10.96 0.78
CA LEU A 114 6.30 11.62 1.43
C LEU A 114 6.44 11.27 2.91
N ASN A 115 5.33 11.26 3.65
CA ASN A 115 5.34 11.08 5.10
C ASN A 115 5.83 9.68 5.52
N VAL A 116 5.51 8.64 4.72
CA VAL A 116 5.90 7.25 5.03
C VAL A 116 7.42 7.03 5.14
N TRP A 117 8.24 7.87 4.48
CA TRP A 117 9.69 7.68 4.48
C TRP A 117 10.34 7.95 5.82
N PHE A 118 9.80 8.86 6.63
CA PHE A 118 10.35 9.13 7.98
C PHE A 118 10.21 7.92 8.89
N ILE A 119 9.07 7.23 8.81
CA ILE A 119 8.84 5.99 9.56
C ILE A 119 9.78 4.90 9.05
N MET A 120 9.94 4.76 7.73
CA MET A 120 10.85 3.77 7.15
C MET A 120 12.31 4.01 7.52
N ALA A 121 12.76 5.27 7.50
CA ALA A 121 14.10 5.66 7.92
C ALA A 121 14.33 5.34 9.41
N GLY A 122 13.34 5.56 10.27
CA GLY A 122 13.41 5.20 11.68
C GLY A 122 13.48 3.69 11.94
N VAL A 123 12.94 2.85 11.05
CA VAL A 123 13.07 1.37 11.15
C VAL A 123 14.44 0.89 10.65
N TRP A 124 15.07 1.64 9.74
CA TRP A 124 16.36 1.27 9.17
C TRP A 124 17.56 1.60 10.07
N LEU A 125 17.49 2.69 10.84
CA LEU A 125 18.51 3.13 11.80
C LEU A 125 18.52 2.27 13.07
#